data_AF-A0A662E166-F1
#
_entry.id   AF-A0A662E166-F1
#
_cell.length_a   1.000
_cell.length_b   1.000
_cell.length_c   1.000
_cell.angle_alpha   90.00
_cell.angle_beta   90.00
_cell.angle_gamma   90.00
#
_symmetry.space_group_name_H-M   'P 1'
#
loop_
_entity.id
_entity.type
_entity.pdbx_description
1 polymer ?
#
loop_
_entity_poly.entity_id
_entity_poly.type
_entity_poly.pdbx_seq_one_letter_code
_entity_poly.pdbx_strand_id
1 'polypeptide(L)'
;MSRKGEKIGWIGGWSGGFIWLGLLSGIWAVQGKTTIAILGAILFIAAIATIVSVTPWKYPNTKYWKLMLPVYCLFFISIAFAFSFMENPKMNGLSWYSFFWVFPCLIPFWTTGSRTWKGEG
;
A
#
# COMPACT_ATOMS: atom_id res chain seq x y z
N MET A 1 -9.41 4.02 27.02
CA MET A 1 -10.34 3.27 26.14
C MET A 1 -9.55 2.52 25.06
N SER A 2 -9.94 1.28 24.74
CA SER A 2 -9.23 0.46 23.77
C SER A 2 -9.61 0.88 22.35
N ARG A 3 -8.78 1.69 21.68
CA ARG A 3 -8.92 2.08 20.25
C ARG A 3 -8.67 0.88 19.30
N LYS A 4 -9.34 -0.26 19.55
CA LYS A 4 -9.19 -1.51 18.80
C LYS A 4 -9.62 -1.36 17.33
N GLY A 5 -10.72 -0.66 17.09
CA GLY A 5 -11.24 -0.44 15.74
C GLY A 5 -10.23 0.28 14.83
N GLU A 6 -9.55 1.29 15.34
CA GLU A 6 -8.54 2.04 14.57
C GLU A 6 -7.26 1.24 14.33
N LYS A 7 -6.84 0.42 15.29
CA LYS A 7 -5.73 -0.51 15.10
C LYS A 7 -6.03 -1.52 13.99
N ILE A 8 -7.23 -2.09 14.01
CA ILE A 8 -7.70 -3.01 12.96
C ILE A 8 -7.85 -2.27 11.63
N GLY A 9 -8.40 -1.07 11.64
CA GLY A 9 -8.56 -0.23 10.44
C GLY A 9 -7.22 0.11 9.79
N TRP A 10 -6.19 0.44 10.58
CA TRP A 10 -4.85 0.69 10.07
C TRP A 10 -4.23 -0.56 9.43
N ILE A 11 -4.18 -1.68 10.17
CA ILE A 11 -3.56 -2.91 9.65
C ILE A 11 -4.38 -3.46 8.48
N GLY A 12 -5.68 -3.70 8.69
CA GLY A 12 -6.57 -4.29 7.69
C GLY A 12 -6.75 -3.43 6.46
N GLY A 13 -6.90 -2.11 6.61
CA GLY A 13 -7.05 -1.19 5.48
C GLY A 13 -5.81 -1.19 4.59
N TRP A 14 -4.62 -1.05 5.19
CA TRP A 14 -3.38 -1.07 4.42
C TRP A 14 -3.04 -2.44 3.86
N SER A 15 -3.17 -3.52 4.64
CA SER A 15 -2.94 -4.88 4.14
C SER A 15 -3.88 -5.24 2.98
N GLY A 16 -5.14 -4.82 3.05
CA GLY A 16 -6.10 -4.95 1.95
C GLY A 16 -5.62 -4.23 0.68
N GLY A 17 -5.00 -3.05 0.82
CA GLY A 17 -4.38 -2.31 -0.29
C GLY A 17 -3.23 -3.03 -0.99
N PHE A 18 -2.62 -4.04 -0.38
CA PHE A 18 -1.52 -4.81 -0.98
C PHE A 18 -1.89 -6.24 -1.37
N ILE A 19 -3.10 -6.73 -1.07
CA ILE A 19 -3.48 -8.12 -1.31
C ILE A 19 -3.35 -8.54 -2.79
N TRP A 20 -3.63 -7.60 -3.70
CA TRP A 20 -3.52 -7.79 -5.14
C TRP A 20 -2.09 -8.15 -5.58
N LEU A 21 -1.06 -7.59 -4.92
CA LEU A 21 0.34 -7.87 -5.24
C LEU A 21 0.71 -9.30 -4.86
N GLY A 22 0.24 -9.77 -3.70
CA GLY A 22 0.41 -11.17 -3.27
C GLY A 22 -0.26 -12.15 -4.25
N LEU A 23 -1.47 -11.82 -4.72
CA LEU A 23 -2.17 -12.60 -5.74
C LEU A 23 -1.42 -12.62 -7.08
N LEU A 24 -0.94 -11.46 -7.56
CA LEU A 24 -0.13 -11.38 -8.79
C LEU A 24 1.15 -12.19 -8.70
N SER A 25 1.83 -12.17 -7.55
CA SER A 25 2.99 -13.03 -7.30
C SER A 25 2.66 -14.51 -7.46
N GLY A 26 1.51 -14.96 -6.93
CA GLY A 26 1.04 -16.33 -7.13
C GLY A 26 0.77 -16.64 -8.61
N ILE A 27 0.13 -15.71 -9.33
CA ILE A 27 -0.13 -15.86 -10.77
C ILE A 27 1.18 -15.97 -11.56
N TRP A 28 2.17 -15.10 -11.30
CA TRP A 28 3.47 -15.16 -11.97
C TRP A 28 4.22 -16.46 -11.67
N ALA A 29 4.09 -17.01 -10.45
CA ALA A 29 4.69 -18.31 -10.11
C ALA A 29 4.10 -19.44 -10.97
N VAL A 30 2.77 -19.47 -11.15
CA VAL A 30 2.08 -20.46 -11.99
C VAL A 30 2.42 -20.28 -13.47
N GLN A 31 2.68 -19.05 -13.92
CA GLN A 31 3.15 -18.76 -15.28
C GLN A 31 4.62 -19.12 -15.52
N GLY A 32 5.33 -19.69 -14.53
CA GLY A 32 6.75 -20.03 -14.63
C GLY A 32 7.70 -18.84 -14.51
N LYS A 33 7.18 -17.64 -14.18
CA LYS A 33 7.96 -16.41 -13.99
C LYS A 33 8.51 -16.32 -12.57
N THR A 34 9.28 -17.32 -12.15
CA THR A 34 9.71 -17.51 -10.76
C THR A 34 10.42 -16.29 -10.18
N THR A 35 11.33 -15.66 -10.94
CA THR A 35 12.06 -14.47 -10.48
C THR A 35 11.12 -13.29 -10.18
N ILE A 36 10.17 -13.02 -11.07
CA ILE A 36 9.20 -11.91 -10.91
C ILE A 36 8.26 -12.21 -9.76
N ALA A 37 7.82 -13.47 -9.63
CA ALA A 37 6.98 -13.91 -8.52
C ALA A 37 7.65 -13.69 -7.16
N ILE A 38 8.93 -14.10 -7.03
CA ILE A 38 9.73 -13.91 -5.81
C ILE A 38 9.89 -12.43 -5.49
N LEU A 39 10.26 -11.60 -6.47
CA LEU A 39 10.42 -10.16 -6.26
C LEU A 39 9.10 -9.50 -5.81
N GLY A 40 7.98 -9.84 -6.44
CA GLY A 40 6.67 -9.35 -6.01
C GLY A 40 6.30 -9.81 -4.59
N ALA A 41 6.67 -11.04 -4.22
CA ALA A 41 6.39 -11.59 -2.89
C ALA A 41 7.24 -10.90 -1.81
N ILE A 42 8.52 -10.64 -2.11
CA ILE A 42 9.40 -9.84 -1.25
C ILE A 42 8.81 -8.44 -1.06
N LEU A 43 8.35 -7.80 -2.14
CA LEU A 43 7.75 -6.47 -2.07
C LEU A 43 6.45 -6.45 -1.26
N PHE A 44 5.62 -7.49 -1.38
CA PHE A 44 4.43 -7.68 -0.55
C PHE A 44 4.79 -7.83 0.93
N ILE A 45 5.74 -8.70 1.26
CA ILE A 45 6.21 -8.89 2.64
C ILE A 45 6.79 -7.59 3.21
N ALA A 46 7.59 -6.86 2.42
CA ALA A 46 8.13 -5.57 2.81
C ALA A 46 7.01 -4.56 3.12
N ALA A 47 5.96 -4.51 2.30
CA ALA A 47 4.81 -3.66 2.56
C ALA A 47 4.11 -4.01 3.88
N ILE A 48 3.83 -5.30 4.14
CA ILE A 48 3.23 -5.73 5.41
C ILE A 48 4.12 -5.37 6.61
N ALA A 49 5.43 -5.61 6.49
CA ALA A 49 6.39 -5.24 7.53
C ALA A 49 6.39 -3.72 7.79
N THR A 50 6.37 -2.90 6.75
CA THR A 50 6.26 -1.44 6.88
C THR A 50 4.96 -1.05 7.56
N ILE A 51 3.81 -1.60 7.17
CA ILE A 51 2.49 -1.31 7.76
C ILE A 51 2.48 -1.52 9.28
N VAL A 52 3.05 -2.64 9.74
CA VAL A 52 3.16 -2.98 11.17
C VAL A 52 4.22 -2.14 11.89
N SER A 53 5.25 -1.70 11.18
CA SER A 53 6.34 -0.89 11.74
C SER A 53 5.91 0.54 11.97
N VAL A 54 5.23 1.17 11.01
CA VAL A 54 4.83 2.59 11.02
C VAL A 54 3.47 2.85 11.67
N THR A 55 3.13 2.06 12.70
CA THR A 55 1.81 2.13 13.32
C THR A 55 1.65 3.38 14.19
N PRO A 56 0.50 4.09 14.12
CA PRO A 56 0.25 5.31 14.89
C PRO A 56 0.44 5.19 16.41
N TRP A 57 0.11 4.04 16.98
CA TRP A 57 0.22 3.79 18.41
C TRP A 57 1.67 3.55 18.88
N LYS A 58 2.62 3.27 17.98
CA LYS A 58 4.06 3.25 18.30
C LYS A 58 4.66 4.66 18.28
N TYR A 59 4.08 5.58 17.51
CA TYR A 59 4.57 6.94 17.32
C TYR A 59 3.51 8.00 17.65
N PRO A 60 3.14 8.15 18.93
CA PRO A 60 1.93 8.87 19.32
C PRO A 60 1.92 10.35 18.95
N ASN A 61 3.09 10.98 18.88
CA ASN A 61 3.27 12.39 18.55
C ASN A 61 3.45 12.66 17.04
N THR A 62 3.57 11.61 16.23
CA THR A 62 3.86 11.74 14.80
C THR A 62 2.55 11.93 14.02
N LYS A 63 2.55 12.90 13.11
CA LYS A 63 1.41 13.14 12.21
C LYS A 63 1.21 11.95 11.27
N TYR A 64 -0.04 11.55 11.04
CA TYR A 64 -0.36 10.35 10.25
C TYR A 64 0.17 10.41 8.83
N TRP A 65 0.19 11.58 8.18
CA TRP A 65 0.74 11.70 6.83
C TRP A 65 2.20 11.21 6.72
N LYS A 66 3.02 11.42 7.77
CA LYS A 66 4.41 10.93 7.80
C LYS A 66 4.48 9.41 7.94
N LEU A 67 3.53 8.81 8.65
CA LEU A 67 3.44 7.37 8.85
C LEU A 67 2.86 6.67 7.61
N MET A 68 1.93 7.31 6.91
CA MET A 68 1.35 6.80 5.67
C MET A 68 2.33 6.90 4.49
N LEU A 69 3.22 7.90 4.48
CA LEU A 69 4.13 8.16 3.36
C LEU A 69 4.99 6.92 2.97
N PRO A 70 5.67 6.21 3.89
CA PRO A 70 6.39 4.97 3.56
C PRO A 70 5.50 3.90 2.93
N VAL A 71 4.26 3.76 3.41
CA VAL A 71 3.30 2.76 2.90
C VAL A 71 2.85 3.13 1.49
N TYR A 72 2.54 4.40 1.23
CA TYR A 72 2.22 4.90 -0.10
C TYR A 72 3.40 4.78 -1.07
N CYS A 73 4.63 5.05 -0.63
CA CYS A 73 5.82 4.86 -1.47
C CYS A 73 5.91 3.42 -1.96
N LEU A 74 5.75 2.44 -1.06
CA LEU A 74 5.76 1.02 -1.43
C LEU A 74 4.58 0.66 -2.34
N PHE A 75 3.41 1.28 -2.15
CA PHE A 75 2.24 1.06 -3.00
C PHE A 75 2.47 1.57 -4.43
N PHE A 76 3.08 2.75 -4.61
CA PHE A 76 3.41 3.24 -5.95
C PHE A 76 4.56 2.46 -6.59
N ILE A 77 5.56 2.02 -5.80
CA ILE A 77 6.61 1.12 -6.26
C ILE A 77 6.01 -0.20 -6.73
N SER A 78 5.03 -0.78 -6.02
CA SER A 78 4.40 -2.04 -6.43
C SER A 78 3.58 -1.90 -7.70
N ILE A 79 2.88 -0.78 -7.88
CA ILE A 79 2.23 -0.44 -9.14
C ILE A 79 3.26 -0.39 -10.27
N ALA A 80 4.31 0.42 -10.14
CA ALA A 80 5.36 0.56 -11.16
C ALA A 80 6.06 -0.77 -11.48
N PHE A 81 6.29 -1.58 -10.45
CA PHE A 81 6.82 -2.93 -10.59
C PHE A 81 5.90 -3.82 -11.43
N ALA A 82 4.61 -3.89 -11.11
CA ALA A 82 3.64 -4.69 -11.86
C ALA A 82 3.54 -4.25 -13.33
N PHE A 83 3.54 -2.94 -13.58
CA PHE A 83 3.53 -2.39 -14.94
C PHE A 83 4.78 -2.74 -15.75
N SER A 84 5.95 -2.76 -15.12
CA SER A 84 7.22 -3.09 -15.79
C SER A 84 7.28 -4.52 -16.32
N PHE A 85 6.52 -5.45 -15.73
CA PHE A 85 6.54 -6.88 -16.08
C PHE A 85 5.26 -7.38 -16.75
N MET A 86 4.35 -6.48 -17.11
CA MET A 86 3.21 -6.82 -17.95
C MET A 86 3.64 -6.90 -19.42
N GLU A 87 3.30 -8.02 -20.07
CA GLU A 87 3.74 -8.32 -21.44
C GLU A 87 3.04 -7.48 -22.52
N ASN A 88 1.86 -6.91 -22.24
CA ASN A 88 1.04 -6.22 -23.25
C ASN A 88 0.61 -4.80 -22.82
N PRO A 89 1.52 -3.81 -22.82
CA PRO A 89 1.19 -2.43 -22.42
C PRO A 89 0.09 -1.78 -23.28
N LYS A 90 -0.07 -2.19 -24.54
CA LYS A 90 -1.05 -1.64 -25.49
C LYS A 90 -2.49 -2.06 -25.22
N MET A 91 -2.73 -3.17 -24.51
CA MET A 91 -4.09 -3.59 -24.10
C MET A 91 -4.53 -2.96 -22.78
N ASN A 92 -3.67 -2.17 -22.13
CA ASN A 92 -3.91 -1.78 -20.74
C ASN A 92 -4.97 -0.68 -20.55
N GLY A 93 -5.55 -0.11 -21.61
CA GLY A 93 -6.60 0.92 -21.52
C GLY A 93 -6.22 2.17 -20.72
N LEU A 94 -4.94 2.34 -20.38
CA LEU A 94 -4.42 3.44 -19.57
C LEU A 94 -4.33 4.68 -20.43
N SER A 95 -5.37 5.50 -20.32
CA SER A 95 -5.33 6.87 -20.79
C SER A 95 -4.58 7.75 -19.79
N TRP A 96 -4.14 8.93 -20.23
CA TRP A 96 -3.65 9.98 -19.32
C TRP A 96 -4.66 10.31 -18.21
N TYR A 97 -5.96 10.14 -18.47
CA TYR A 97 -7.01 10.37 -17.48
C TYR A 97 -7.03 9.32 -16.35
N SER A 98 -6.46 8.14 -16.58
CA SER A 98 -6.37 7.09 -15.56
C SER A 98 -5.54 7.54 -14.34
N PHE A 99 -4.62 8.50 -14.51
CA PHE A 99 -3.86 9.08 -13.39
C PHE A 99 -4.75 9.86 -12.41
N PHE A 100 -5.88 10.41 -12.83
CA PHE A 100 -6.78 11.12 -11.90
C PHE A 100 -7.46 10.19 -10.89
N TRP A 101 -7.52 8.88 -11.18
CA TRP A 101 -8.02 7.88 -10.22
C TRP A 101 -7.09 7.68 -9.01
N VAL A 102 -5.90 8.26 -9.01
CA VAL A 102 -5.01 8.27 -7.85
C VAL A 102 -5.52 9.24 -6.77
N PHE A 103 -6.26 10.30 -7.14
CA PHE A 103 -6.72 11.31 -6.17
C PHE A 103 -7.60 10.74 -5.04
N PRO A 104 -8.61 9.88 -5.32
CA PRO A 104 -9.36 9.20 -4.27
C PRO A 104 -8.49 8.42 -3.29
N CYS A 105 -7.44 7.76 -3.78
CA CYS A 105 -6.52 6.99 -2.94
C CYS A 105 -5.70 7.88 -1.99
N LEU A 106 -5.57 9.18 -2.28
CA LEU A 106 -4.82 10.15 -1.47
C LEU A 106 -5.71 10.96 -0.53
N ILE A 107 -7.03 10.78 -0.53
CA ILE A 107 -7.97 11.45 0.39
C ILE A 107 -7.52 11.37 1.87
N PRO A 108 -7.01 10.23 2.38
CA PRO A 108 -6.56 10.12 3.77
C PRO A 108 -5.49 11.16 4.18
N PHE A 109 -4.65 11.63 3.25
CA PHE A 109 -3.69 12.69 3.55
C PHE A 109 -4.37 13.99 3.98
N TRP A 110 -5.51 14.31 3.36
CA TRP A 110 -6.23 15.55 3.63
C TRP A 110 -7.17 15.42 4.83
N THR A 111 -7.89 14.31 4.94
CA THR A 111 -8.92 14.13 5.96
C THR A 111 -8.34 13.78 7.33
N THR A 112 -7.33 12.92 7.37
CA THR A 112 -6.76 12.42 8.63
C THR A 112 -5.27 12.64 8.77
N GLY A 113 -4.57 13.06 7.71
CA GLY A 113 -3.12 13.16 7.71
C GLY A 113 -2.52 14.13 8.73
N SER A 114 -3.22 15.21 9.09
CA SER A 114 -2.75 16.19 10.09
C SER A 114 -2.88 15.71 11.54
N ARG A 115 -3.69 14.68 11.78
CA ARG A 115 -3.98 14.11 13.11
C ARG A 115 -2.77 13.36 13.66
N THR A 116 -2.75 13.22 14.99
CA THR A 116 -1.77 12.42 15.74
C THR A 116 -2.50 11.48 16.67
N TRP A 117 -1.87 10.36 17.03
CA TRP A 117 -2.51 9.38 17.91
C TRP A 117 -2.70 9.92 19.34
N LYS A 118 -1.80 10.79 19.82
CA LYS A 118 -1.91 11.44 21.14
C LYS A 118 -3.03 12.48 21.20
N GLY A 119 -3.22 13.28 20.14
CA GLY A 119 -4.17 14.39 20.13
C GLY A 119 -5.64 13.98 20.02
N GLU A 120 -5.91 12.71 19.75
CA GLU A 120 -7.26 12.13 19.68
C GLU A 120 -7.57 11.19 20.87
N GLY A 121 -6.72 11.20 21.90
CA GLY A 121 -6.84 10.38 23.10
C GLY A 121 -7.47 11.10 24.27
#